data_AF-A0A2T4I806-F1
#
_entry.id   AF-A0A2T4I806-F1
#
_cell.length_a   1.000
_cell.length_b   1.000
_cell.length_c   1.000
_cell.angle_alpha   90.00
_cell.angle_beta   90.00
_cell.angle_gamma   90.00
#
_symmetry.space_group_name_H-M   'P 1'
#
loop_
_entity.id
_entity.type
_entity.pdbx_description
1 polymer ?
#
loop_
_entity_poly.entity_id
_entity_poly.type
_entity_poly.pdbx_seq_one_letter_code
_entity_poly.pdbx_strand_id
1 'polypeptide(L)'
;MKSWSDQDLLRLDAEFAQAGIAMHARPMHAAMSILGSGFVIGVLGNPDVDLVMEDYRRLFPQVDEAWPGKGVGLAASVDVVRKVTVAVIFGTCSVSVHQGLGFGSHEEWVRWCRGDTAIAACSAFAFADLYDLTYGIDGGKVRPPSELWRMALSNLEDVANILATGFSVDSVVQPICLTAELSMKAALIDLGADPKALARRDVGHNHEELARRLATLSPHRDDPIVAAVAAALPDYVQSRYAAAGLTRLSVVRLALGVQFMAASACRRIGDQDFAAELEQDQWPGPRSPDFYT
;
A
#
# COMPACT_ATOMS: atom_id res chain seq x y z
N MET A 1 16.36 34.22 -7.55
CA MET A 1 16.24 32.87 -8.13
C MET A 1 17.63 32.27 -8.23
N LYS A 2 17.85 31.10 -7.61
CA LYS A 2 18.97 30.25 -8.02
C LYS A 2 18.64 29.71 -9.41
N SER A 3 19.61 29.69 -10.31
CA SER A 3 19.47 29.10 -11.64
C SER A 3 20.03 27.67 -11.64
N TRP A 4 19.35 26.75 -12.32
CA TRP A 4 19.82 25.40 -12.62
C TRP A 4 19.74 25.15 -14.13
N SER A 5 20.43 24.13 -14.60
CA SER A 5 20.39 23.66 -15.98
C SER A 5 19.92 22.21 -16.06
N ASP A 6 19.54 21.76 -17.26
CA ASP A 6 19.22 20.35 -17.52
C ASP A 6 20.39 19.42 -17.14
N GLN A 7 21.64 19.87 -17.29
CA GLN A 7 22.83 19.10 -16.88
C GLN A 7 22.93 18.94 -15.36
N ASP A 8 22.50 19.95 -14.59
CA ASP A 8 22.46 19.85 -13.12
C ASP A 8 21.44 18.79 -12.68
N LEU A 9 20.26 18.76 -13.31
CA LEU A 9 19.22 17.79 -13.01
C LEU A 9 19.62 16.36 -13.39
N LEU A 10 20.29 16.18 -14.55
CA LEU A 10 20.84 14.88 -14.97
C LEU A 10 21.91 14.37 -14.00
N ARG A 11 22.79 15.26 -13.52
CA ARG A 11 23.81 14.90 -12.52
C ARG A 11 23.17 14.51 -11.19
N LEU A 12 22.23 15.32 -10.70
CA LEU A 12 21.51 15.04 -9.46
C LEU A 12 20.72 13.72 -9.55
N ASP A 13 20.07 13.42 -10.67
CA ASP A 13 19.37 12.15 -10.85
C ASP A 13 20.32 10.95 -10.72
N ALA A 14 21.50 11.01 -11.35
CA ALA A 14 22.50 9.95 -11.24
C ALA A 14 23.01 9.79 -9.79
N GLU A 15 23.25 10.89 -9.08
CA GLU A 15 23.64 10.89 -7.66
C GLU A 15 22.53 10.26 -6.79
N PHE A 16 21.27 10.64 -7.02
CA PHE A 16 20.12 10.12 -6.29
C PHE A 16 19.87 8.63 -6.59
N ALA A 17 20.05 8.21 -7.83
CA ALA A 17 19.98 6.80 -8.20
C ALA A 17 21.05 5.96 -7.51
N GLN A 18 22.29 6.44 -7.45
CA GLN A 18 23.38 5.79 -6.72
C GLN A 18 23.13 5.72 -5.22
N ALA A 19 22.50 6.76 -4.66
CA ALA A 19 22.10 6.80 -3.25
C ALA A 19 20.85 5.94 -2.94
N GLY A 20 20.23 5.32 -3.94
CA GLY A 20 19.03 4.50 -3.76
C GLY A 20 17.76 5.30 -3.47
N ILE A 21 17.73 6.61 -3.79
CA ILE A 21 16.53 7.43 -3.65
C ILE A 21 15.51 6.98 -4.69
N ALA A 22 14.31 6.63 -4.22
CA ALA A 22 13.21 6.18 -5.07
C ALA A 22 12.86 7.22 -6.12
N MET A 23 12.55 6.76 -7.35
CA MET A 23 12.31 7.63 -8.52
C MET A 23 11.31 8.75 -8.22
N HIS A 24 10.21 8.43 -7.50
CA HIS A 24 9.21 9.41 -7.12
C HIS A 24 9.78 10.50 -6.20
N ALA A 25 10.68 10.19 -5.27
CA ALA A 25 11.18 11.17 -4.31
C ALA A 25 12.19 12.14 -4.95
N ARG A 26 12.77 11.81 -6.10
CA ARG A 26 13.88 12.56 -6.69
C ARG A 26 13.58 14.00 -7.09
N PRO A 27 12.40 14.41 -7.61
CA PRO A 27 12.10 15.82 -7.88
C PRO A 27 12.12 16.67 -6.62
N MET A 28 11.58 16.14 -5.52
CA MET A 28 11.60 16.80 -4.22
C MET A 28 13.03 16.95 -3.71
N HIS A 29 13.84 15.87 -3.79
CA HIS A 29 15.26 15.93 -3.45
C HIS A 29 16.04 16.88 -4.35
N ALA A 30 15.70 16.99 -5.63
CA ALA A 30 16.29 17.96 -6.56
C ALA A 30 15.97 19.39 -6.11
N ALA A 31 14.70 19.68 -5.78
CA ALA A 31 14.29 20.97 -5.25
C ALA A 31 15.02 21.32 -3.94
N MET A 32 15.15 20.37 -3.02
CA MET A 32 15.91 20.56 -1.78
C MET A 32 17.40 20.86 -2.05
N SER A 33 18.04 20.10 -2.93
CA SER A 33 19.45 20.29 -3.31
C SER A 33 19.72 21.61 -4.02
N ILE A 34 18.87 21.98 -4.97
CA ILE A 34 19.01 23.20 -5.77
C ILE A 34 18.72 24.42 -4.90
N LEU A 35 17.57 24.45 -4.23
CA LEU A 35 17.12 25.64 -3.50
C LEU A 35 17.86 25.80 -2.17
N GLY A 36 18.29 24.70 -1.53
CA GLY A 36 19.01 24.73 -0.25
C GLY A 36 18.17 25.41 0.84
N SER A 37 18.69 26.46 1.47
CA SER A 37 17.95 27.25 2.47
C SER A 37 16.71 27.99 1.93
N GLY A 38 16.57 28.10 0.60
CA GLY A 38 15.36 28.62 -0.05
C GLY A 38 14.24 27.60 -0.22
N PHE A 39 14.49 26.33 0.13
CA PHE A 39 13.47 25.31 0.13
C PHE A 39 12.51 25.53 1.30
N VAL A 40 11.28 25.93 0.98
CA VAL A 40 10.19 26.12 1.94
C VAL A 40 8.93 25.53 1.33
N ILE A 41 8.26 24.62 2.02
CA ILE A 41 6.91 24.18 1.67
C ILE A 41 5.96 24.82 2.66
N GLY A 42 5.41 25.97 2.27
CA GLY A 42 4.38 26.67 3.04
C GLY A 42 2.98 26.35 2.52
N VAL A 43 1.96 26.81 3.24
CA VAL A 43 0.53 26.66 2.86
C VAL A 43 0.22 27.25 1.48
N LEU A 44 1.01 28.23 1.02
CA LEU A 44 0.86 28.88 -0.29
C LEU A 44 1.72 28.23 -1.40
N GLY A 45 2.37 27.10 -1.11
CA GLY A 45 3.34 26.49 -2.01
C GLY A 45 4.65 27.30 -2.10
N ASN A 46 5.52 26.91 -3.02
CA ASN A 46 6.74 27.62 -3.34
C ASN A 46 6.99 27.50 -4.85
N PRO A 47 6.80 28.59 -5.62
CA PRO A 47 6.94 28.55 -7.06
C PRO A 47 8.30 28.06 -7.55
N ASP A 48 9.38 28.33 -6.79
CA ASP A 48 10.71 27.84 -7.14
C ASP A 48 10.82 26.31 -6.95
N VAL A 49 10.12 25.74 -5.96
CA VAL A 49 10.02 24.28 -5.78
C VAL A 49 9.23 23.66 -6.93
N ASP A 50 8.08 24.25 -7.26
CA ASP A 50 7.22 23.76 -8.34
C ASP A 50 7.95 23.78 -9.69
N LEU A 51 8.70 24.86 -9.97
CA LEU A 51 9.52 24.98 -11.19
C LEU A 51 10.61 23.92 -11.28
N VAL A 52 11.37 23.66 -10.20
CA VAL A 52 12.38 22.59 -10.20
C VAL A 52 11.74 21.23 -10.45
N MET A 53 10.59 20.98 -9.82
CA MET A 53 9.88 19.71 -9.97
C MET A 53 9.29 19.53 -11.37
N GLU A 54 8.77 20.59 -11.98
CA GLU A 54 8.30 20.58 -13.38
C GLU A 54 9.44 20.33 -14.37
N ASP A 55 10.57 21.04 -14.22
CA ASP A 55 11.75 20.82 -15.06
C ASP A 55 12.30 19.40 -14.91
N TYR A 56 12.29 18.87 -13.69
CA TYR A 56 12.70 17.50 -13.43
C TYR A 56 11.76 16.49 -14.12
N ARG A 57 10.43 16.64 -14.00
CA ARG A 57 9.45 15.77 -14.69
C ARG A 57 9.55 15.86 -16.21
N ARG A 58 9.86 17.04 -16.76
CA ARG A 58 10.10 17.20 -18.20
C ARG A 58 11.24 16.31 -18.70
N LEU A 59 12.31 16.18 -17.91
CA LEU A 59 13.46 15.33 -18.25
C LEU A 59 13.21 13.85 -17.94
N PHE A 60 12.44 13.57 -16.89
CA PHE A 60 12.17 12.24 -16.37
C PHE A 60 10.66 12.00 -16.23
N PRO A 61 9.92 11.82 -17.33
CA PRO A 61 8.46 11.69 -17.29
C PRO A 61 7.99 10.45 -16.51
N GLN A 62 8.86 9.44 -16.34
CA GLN A 62 8.56 8.23 -15.56
C GLN A 62 8.34 8.52 -14.08
N VAL A 63 8.75 9.70 -13.59
CA VAL A 63 8.48 10.10 -12.20
C VAL A 63 6.98 10.17 -11.93
N ASP A 64 6.17 10.61 -12.90
CA ASP A 64 4.73 10.75 -12.72
C ASP A 64 4.01 9.40 -12.57
N GLU A 65 4.67 8.29 -12.94
CA GLU A 65 4.13 6.95 -12.71
C GLU A 65 4.28 6.47 -11.25
N ALA A 66 5.15 7.13 -10.49
CA ALA A 66 5.48 6.79 -9.10
C ALA A 66 5.18 7.94 -8.11
N TRP A 67 4.92 9.15 -8.60
CA TRP A 67 4.74 10.37 -7.82
C TRP A 67 3.27 10.77 -7.65
N PRO A 68 2.88 11.33 -6.49
CA PRO A 68 3.51 11.20 -5.18
C PRO A 68 3.12 9.84 -4.58
N GLY A 69 4.09 9.01 -4.17
CA GLY A 69 3.81 7.67 -3.65
C GLY A 69 4.35 7.46 -2.24
N LYS A 70 3.45 7.34 -1.26
CA LYS A 70 3.76 6.88 0.11
C LYS A 70 3.65 5.36 0.21
N GLY A 71 2.74 4.76 -0.55
CA GLY A 71 2.69 3.31 -0.71
C GLY A 71 1.77 2.90 -1.85
N VAL A 72 1.94 1.65 -2.26
CA VAL A 72 1.28 1.06 -3.42
C VAL A 72 0.49 -0.16 -2.97
N GLY A 73 -0.73 -0.28 -3.50
CA GLY A 73 -1.60 -1.41 -3.31
C GLY A 73 -2.58 -1.50 -4.47
N LEU A 74 -3.74 -2.11 -4.23
CA LEU A 74 -4.70 -2.36 -5.29
C LEU A 74 -6.15 -2.16 -4.86
N ALA A 75 -6.98 -1.91 -5.86
CA ALA A 75 -8.44 -2.05 -5.82
C ALA A 75 -8.88 -2.89 -7.03
N ALA A 76 -10.05 -3.53 -6.94
CA ALA A 76 -10.54 -4.35 -8.04
C ALA A 76 -12.03 -4.14 -8.35
N SER A 77 -12.37 -4.30 -9.62
CA SER A 77 -13.73 -4.44 -10.14
C SER A 77 -13.86 -5.84 -10.74
N VAL A 78 -14.33 -6.78 -9.91
CA VAL A 78 -14.25 -8.23 -10.16
C VAL A 78 -12.77 -8.67 -10.26
N ASP A 79 -12.27 -9.00 -11.45
CA ASP A 79 -10.88 -9.42 -11.72
C ASP A 79 -10.06 -8.35 -12.45
N VAL A 80 -10.66 -7.18 -12.71
CA VAL A 80 -9.99 -6.01 -13.26
C VAL A 80 -9.35 -5.24 -12.12
N VAL A 81 -8.02 -5.31 -12.04
CA VAL A 81 -7.23 -4.69 -10.97
C VAL A 81 -6.75 -3.32 -11.41
N ARG A 82 -6.86 -2.36 -10.49
CA ARG A 82 -6.25 -1.04 -10.60
C ARG A 82 -5.15 -0.95 -9.54
N LYS A 83 -3.92 -0.62 -9.97
CA LYS A 83 -2.85 -0.20 -9.05
C LYS A 83 -3.26 1.13 -8.41
N VAL A 84 -3.18 1.20 -7.09
CA VAL A 84 -3.51 2.39 -6.31
C VAL A 84 -2.24 2.88 -5.63
N THR A 85 -1.95 4.17 -5.77
CA THR A 85 -0.82 4.82 -5.11
C THR A 85 -1.38 5.82 -4.11
N VAL A 86 -1.07 5.63 -2.83
CA VAL A 86 -1.43 6.61 -1.79
C VAL A 86 -0.44 7.75 -1.83
N ALA A 87 -0.93 8.97 -1.99
CA ALA A 87 -0.12 10.18 -2.01
C ALA A 87 0.50 10.52 -0.65
N VAL A 88 1.66 11.18 -0.66
CA VAL A 88 2.19 11.90 0.50
C VAL A 88 1.35 13.16 0.70
N ILE A 89 0.68 13.26 1.85
CA ILE A 89 -0.19 14.38 2.22
C ILE A 89 0.53 15.21 3.28
N PHE A 90 0.63 16.52 3.04
CA PHE A 90 1.11 17.49 4.02
C PHE A 90 -0.09 18.26 4.60
N GLY A 91 -0.22 18.27 5.93
CA GLY A 91 -1.31 18.98 6.62
C GLY A 91 -2.64 18.21 6.63
N THR A 92 -3.75 18.93 6.84
CA THR A 92 -5.10 18.36 6.83
C THR A 92 -5.71 18.47 5.43
N CYS A 93 -5.99 17.32 4.79
CA CYS A 93 -6.73 17.28 3.53
C CYS A 93 -8.02 16.45 3.69
N SER A 94 -9.06 16.81 2.95
CA SER A 94 -10.23 15.95 2.80
C SER A 94 -9.92 14.90 1.74
N VAL A 95 -9.87 13.63 2.14
CA VAL A 95 -9.56 12.53 1.24
C VAL A 95 -10.82 12.06 0.54
N SER A 96 -10.91 12.32 -0.76
CA SER A 96 -11.98 11.77 -1.61
C SER A 96 -11.58 10.37 -2.09
N VAL A 97 -12.44 9.37 -1.87
CA VAL A 97 -12.18 7.97 -2.26
C VAL A 97 -11.87 7.81 -3.76
N HIS A 98 -12.66 8.41 -4.65
CA HIS A 98 -12.43 8.27 -6.09
C HIS A 98 -11.12 8.91 -6.55
N GLN A 99 -10.74 10.04 -5.94
CA GLN A 99 -9.45 10.70 -6.22
C GLN A 99 -8.29 9.89 -5.67
N GLY A 100 -8.44 9.32 -4.46
CA GLY A 100 -7.46 8.43 -3.85
C GLY A 100 -7.25 7.13 -4.63
N LEU A 101 -8.30 6.64 -5.29
CA LEU A 101 -8.22 5.53 -6.25
C LEU A 101 -7.66 5.94 -7.63
N GLY A 102 -7.34 7.22 -7.82
CA GLY A 102 -6.74 7.76 -9.04
C GLY A 102 -7.73 7.96 -10.19
N PHE A 103 -9.02 8.17 -9.92
CA PHE A 103 -10.02 8.56 -10.92
C PHE A 103 -10.15 10.08 -11.02
N GLY A 104 -10.39 10.60 -12.23
CA GLY A 104 -10.58 12.04 -12.44
C GLY A 104 -11.94 12.56 -11.97
N SER A 105 -12.92 11.66 -11.81
CA SER A 105 -14.28 11.99 -11.36
C SER A 105 -14.96 10.82 -10.66
N HIS A 106 -16.01 11.11 -9.90
CA HIS A 106 -16.84 10.09 -9.26
C HIS A 106 -17.55 9.19 -10.30
N GLU A 107 -18.02 9.77 -11.40
CA GLU A 107 -18.71 9.04 -12.48
C GLU A 107 -17.79 8.03 -13.18
N GLU A 108 -16.52 8.38 -13.34
CA GLU A 108 -15.52 7.46 -13.90
C GLU A 108 -15.31 6.24 -12.99
N TRP A 109 -15.21 6.47 -11.68
CA TRP A 109 -15.11 5.40 -10.69
C TRP A 109 -16.34 4.50 -10.68
N VAL A 110 -17.55 5.09 -10.65
CA VAL A 110 -18.81 4.32 -10.70
C VAL A 110 -18.90 3.47 -11.97
N ARG A 111 -18.48 4.01 -13.12
CA ARG A 111 -18.44 3.26 -14.38
C ARG A 111 -17.46 2.09 -14.30
N TRP A 112 -16.28 2.30 -13.72
CA TRP A 112 -15.30 1.24 -13.50
C TRP A 112 -15.83 0.16 -12.55
N CYS A 113 -16.60 0.54 -11.53
CA CYS A 113 -17.37 -0.35 -10.66
C CYS A 113 -18.62 -0.95 -11.32
N ARG A 114 -18.83 -0.73 -12.63
CA ARG A 114 -19.96 -1.27 -13.41
C ARG A 114 -21.35 -0.82 -12.91
N GLY A 115 -21.40 0.30 -12.18
CA GLY A 115 -22.61 0.77 -11.50
C GLY A 115 -23.03 -0.09 -10.30
N ASP A 116 -22.21 -1.06 -9.89
CA ASP A 116 -22.49 -1.95 -8.77
C ASP A 116 -21.99 -1.33 -7.45
N THR A 117 -22.92 -1.12 -6.51
CA THR A 117 -22.64 -0.50 -5.21
C THR A 117 -21.75 -1.36 -4.31
N ALA A 118 -21.80 -2.69 -4.44
CA ALA A 118 -20.95 -3.60 -3.67
C ALA A 118 -19.50 -3.55 -4.17
N ILE A 119 -19.31 -3.48 -5.50
CA ILE A 119 -17.98 -3.30 -6.09
C ILE A 119 -17.40 -1.93 -5.68
N ALA A 120 -18.22 -0.88 -5.71
CA ALA A 120 -17.82 0.45 -5.27
C ALA A 120 -17.42 0.45 -3.78
N ALA A 121 -18.22 -0.15 -2.90
CA ALA A 121 -17.90 -0.30 -1.48
C ALA A 121 -16.61 -1.09 -1.25
N CYS A 122 -16.41 -2.21 -1.94
CA CYS A 122 -15.18 -3.00 -1.88
C CYS A 122 -13.95 -2.16 -2.28
N SER A 123 -14.04 -1.39 -3.38
CA SER A 123 -12.94 -0.53 -3.80
C SER A 123 -12.67 0.64 -2.85
N ALA A 124 -13.70 1.18 -2.19
CA ALA A 124 -13.55 2.20 -1.16
C ALA A 124 -12.81 1.66 0.06
N PHE A 125 -13.19 0.46 0.54
CA PHE A 125 -12.48 -0.20 1.63
C PHE A 125 -11.07 -0.62 1.27
N ALA A 126 -10.83 -1.07 0.03
CA ALA A 126 -9.49 -1.37 -0.43
C ALA A 126 -8.59 -0.13 -0.37
N PHE A 127 -9.10 1.05 -0.77
CA PHE A 127 -8.39 2.31 -0.61
C PHE A 127 -8.14 2.65 0.87
N ALA A 128 -9.15 2.51 1.73
CA ALA A 128 -9.00 2.79 3.16
C ALA A 128 -7.99 1.85 3.84
N ASP A 129 -7.98 0.57 3.49
CA ASP A 129 -7.00 -0.40 3.97
C ASP A 129 -5.57 0.00 3.56
N LEU A 130 -5.39 0.41 2.31
CA LEU A 130 -4.08 0.88 1.85
C LEU A 130 -3.68 2.19 2.53
N TYR A 131 -4.61 3.11 2.74
CA TYR A 131 -4.38 4.35 3.48
C TYR A 131 -3.93 4.06 4.91
N ASP A 132 -4.66 3.20 5.61
CA ASP A 132 -4.37 2.84 7.01
C ASP A 132 -3.03 2.14 7.14
N LEU A 133 -2.71 1.22 6.22
CA LEU A 133 -1.44 0.53 6.19
C LEU A 133 -0.27 1.51 5.99
N THR A 134 -0.37 2.39 5.00
CA THR A 134 0.73 3.28 4.61
C THR A 134 0.96 4.39 5.61
N TYR A 135 -0.10 4.98 6.16
CA TYR A 135 0.01 6.03 7.18
C TYR A 135 0.18 5.48 8.59
N GLY A 136 -0.34 4.29 8.91
CA GLY A 136 -0.22 3.69 10.23
C GLY A 136 1.18 3.16 10.52
N ILE A 137 1.87 2.59 9.51
CA ILE A 137 3.27 2.13 9.65
C ILE A 137 4.20 3.32 9.94
N ASP A 138 3.94 4.45 9.29
CA ASP A 138 4.73 5.67 9.42
C ASP A 138 4.28 6.59 10.58
N GLY A 139 3.12 6.31 11.20
CA GLY A 139 2.23 7.23 11.93
C GLY A 139 2.83 8.07 13.07
N GLY A 140 3.81 8.92 12.79
CA GLY A 140 4.47 9.79 13.75
C GLY A 140 5.52 9.09 14.64
N LYS A 141 5.86 7.82 14.37
CA LYS A 141 6.89 7.11 15.13
C LYS A 141 8.26 7.68 14.80
N VAL A 142 9.08 7.97 15.83
CA VAL A 142 10.46 8.48 15.66
C VAL A 142 11.37 7.48 14.94
N ARG A 143 11.01 6.20 14.97
CA ARG A 143 11.79 5.11 14.36
C ARG A 143 11.20 4.73 13.01
N PRO A 144 12.07 4.46 12.02
CA PRO A 144 11.62 3.98 10.73
C PRO A 144 10.87 2.65 10.88
N PRO A 145 10.01 2.31 9.91
CA PRO A 145 9.36 1.01 9.86
C PRO A 145 10.37 -0.13 10.00
N SER A 146 9.97 -1.21 10.66
CA SER A 146 10.80 -2.41 10.72
C SER A 146 11.03 -2.96 9.32
N GLU A 147 12.14 -3.68 9.14
CA GLU A 147 12.46 -4.34 7.86
C GLU A 147 11.33 -5.25 7.37
N LEU A 148 10.60 -5.89 8.30
CA LEU A 148 9.44 -6.73 7.98
C LEU A 148 8.30 -5.91 7.37
N TRP A 149 7.99 -4.72 7.90
CA TRP A 149 7.00 -3.82 7.31
C TRP A 149 7.42 -3.38 5.91
N ARG A 150 8.70 -3.00 5.74
CA ARG A 150 9.25 -2.61 4.43
C ARG A 150 9.13 -3.73 3.40
N MET A 151 9.46 -4.96 3.79
CA MET A 151 9.32 -6.13 2.92
C MET A 151 7.85 -6.47 2.64
N ALA A 152 6.94 -6.33 3.61
CA ALA A 152 5.51 -6.56 3.40
C ALA A 152 4.93 -5.58 2.37
N LEU A 153 5.27 -4.29 2.48
CA LEU A 153 4.88 -3.24 1.54
C LEU A 153 5.48 -3.48 0.15
N SER A 154 6.76 -3.87 0.07
CA SER A 154 7.40 -4.20 -1.21
C SER A 154 6.73 -5.39 -1.91
N ASN A 155 6.34 -6.43 -1.18
CA ASN A 155 5.61 -7.56 -1.76
C ASN A 155 4.21 -7.12 -2.20
N LEU A 156 3.52 -6.26 -1.44
CA LEU A 156 2.20 -5.75 -1.83
C LEU A 156 2.30 -4.90 -3.12
N GLU A 157 3.35 -4.09 -3.25
CA GLU A 157 3.65 -3.34 -4.47
C GLU A 157 3.87 -4.27 -5.67
N ASP A 158 4.62 -5.36 -5.50
CA ASP A 158 4.79 -6.39 -6.55
C ASP A 158 3.44 -7.01 -6.94
N VAL A 159 2.59 -7.32 -5.95
CA VAL A 159 1.22 -7.84 -6.21
C VAL A 159 0.41 -6.85 -7.04
N ALA A 160 0.40 -5.57 -6.66
CA ALA A 160 -0.34 -4.54 -7.36
C ALA A 160 0.15 -4.32 -8.80
N ASN A 161 1.47 -4.31 -9.01
CA ASN A 161 2.08 -4.15 -10.33
C ASN A 161 1.79 -5.37 -11.24
N ILE A 162 1.97 -6.58 -10.72
CA ILE A 162 1.73 -7.81 -11.48
C ILE A 162 0.25 -7.97 -11.81
N LEU A 163 -0.66 -7.80 -10.85
CA LEU A 163 -2.08 -8.02 -11.11
C LEU A 163 -2.70 -6.94 -12.02
N ALA A 164 -2.20 -5.71 -12.01
CA ALA A 164 -2.74 -4.67 -12.90
C ALA A 164 -2.54 -4.97 -14.40
N THR A 165 -1.51 -5.72 -14.77
CA THR A 165 -1.11 -5.91 -16.18
C THR A 165 -0.82 -7.35 -16.58
N GLY A 166 -0.66 -8.24 -15.61
CA GLY A 166 -0.21 -9.62 -15.82
C GLY A 166 -1.26 -10.51 -16.46
N PHE A 167 -0.82 -11.29 -17.46
CA PHE A 167 -1.62 -12.34 -18.10
C PHE A 167 -1.70 -13.62 -17.27
N SER A 168 -0.67 -13.91 -16.46
CA SER A 168 -0.63 -15.02 -15.51
C SER A 168 -0.69 -14.50 -14.09
N VAL A 169 -1.24 -15.33 -13.19
CA VAL A 169 -1.39 -15.04 -11.77
C VAL A 169 -0.57 -15.96 -10.87
N ASP A 170 0.11 -16.97 -11.44
CA ASP A 170 0.79 -17.98 -10.62
C ASP A 170 1.97 -17.40 -9.83
N SER A 171 2.74 -16.50 -10.44
CA SER A 171 3.91 -15.88 -9.80
C SER A 171 3.55 -14.91 -8.68
N VAL A 172 2.29 -14.45 -8.61
CA VAL A 172 1.86 -13.46 -7.61
C VAL A 172 1.38 -14.10 -6.31
N VAL A 173 1.16 -15.42 -6.29
CA VAL A 173 0.73 -16.13 -5.09
C VAL A 173 1.77 -16.03 -3.97
N GLN A 174 3.05 -16.15 -4.30
CA GLN A 174 4.13 -16.04 -3.32
C GLN A 174 4.19 -14.65 -2.65
N PRO A 175 4.23 -13.53 -3.39
CA PRO A 175 4.23 -12.21 -2.75
C PRO A 175 2.93 -11.92 -1.97
N ILE A 176 1.77 -12.44 -2.40
CA ILE A 176 0.52 -12.38 -1.58
C ILE A 176 0.74 -13.03 -0.20
N CYS A 177 1.25 -14.27 -0.16
CA CYS A 177 1.49 -14.96 1.10
C CYS A 177 2.57 -14.29 1.96
N LEU A 178 3.59 -13.68 1.34
CA LEU A 178 4.63 -12.94 2.04
C LEU A 178 4.11 -11.63 2.64
N THR A 179 3.23 -10.89 1.95
CA THR A 179 2.57 -9.69 2.50
C THR A 179 1.82 -10.03 3.80
N ALA A 180 1.04 -11.12 3.82
CA ALA A 180 0.34 -11.59 5.02
C ALA A 180 1.31 -11.99 6.14
N GLU A 181 2.29 -12.85 5.84
CA GLU A 181 3.24 -13.36 6.84
C GLU A 181 4.05 -12.23 7.50
N LEU A 182 4.63 -11.36 6.67
CA LEU A 182 5.56 -10.33 7.13
C LEU A 182 4.83 -9.24 7.92
N SER A 183 3.65 -8.80 7.48
CA SER A 183 2.85 -7.80 8.20
C SER A 183 2.38 -8.29 9.57
N MET A 184 1.87 -9.52 9.67
CA MET A 184 1.47 -10.11 10.95
C MET A 184 2.66 -10.28 11.90
N LYS A 185 3.81 -10.76 11.39
CA LYS A 185 5.03 -10.86 12.21
C LYS A 185 5.52 -9.48 12.69
N ALA A 186 5.50 -8.49 11.82
CA ALA A 186 5.91 -7.14 12.16
C ALA A 186 5.03 -6.58 13.29
N ALA A 187 3.71 -6.67 13.15
CA ALA A 187 2.76 -6.24 14.19
C ALA A 187 2.95 -7.01 15.51
N LEU A 188 3.11 -8.33 15.47
CA LEU A 188 3.36 -9.14 16.67
C LEU A 188 4.63 -8.69 17.41
N ILE A 189 5.72 -8.40 16.68
CA ILE A 189 6.97 -7.92 17.26
C ILE A 189 6.79 -6.52 17.85
N ASP A 190 6.12 -5.63 17.15
CA ASP A 190 5.81 -4.27 17.63
C ASP A 190 4.93 -4.30 18.89
N LEU A 191 4.07 -5.32 19.04
CA LEU A 191 3.27 -5.61 20.23
C LEU A 191 4.04 -6.36 21.33
N GLY A 192 5.32 -6.66 21.13
CA GLY A 192 6.21 -7.24 22.14
C GLY A 192 6.41 -8.77 22.08
N ALA A 193 5.98 -9.44 21.00
CA ALA A 193 6.26 -10.86 20.81
C ALA A 193 7.75 -11.13 20.52
N ASP A 194 8.27 -12.27 20.99
CA ASP A 194 9.65 -12.68 20.74
C ASP A 194 9.86 -13.06 19.26
N PRO A 195 10.74 -12.36 18.52
CA PRO A 195 11.04 -12.68 17.13
C PRO A 195 11.52 -14.12 16.92
N LYS A 196 12.23 -14.71 17.90
CA LYS A 196 12.72 -16.10 17.80
C LYS A 196 11.58 -17.10 17.82
N ALA A 197 10.51 -16.82 18.57
CA ALA A 197 9.33 -17.67 18.61
C ALA A 197 8.58 -17.66 17.26
N LEU A 198 8.60 -16.52 16.56
CA LEU A 198 7.98 -16.35 15.23
C LEU A 198 8.81 -16.92 14.09
N ALA A 199 10.11 -17.18 14.31
CA ALA A 199 11.00 -17.81 13.32
C ALA A 199 10.94 -19.35 13.34
N ARG A 200 10.24 -19.97 14.30
CA ARG A 200 10.13 -21.43 14.40
C ARG A 200 9.30 -21.99 13.23
N ARG A 201 9.68 -23.14 12.70
CA ARG A 201 9.07 -23.73 11.49
C ARG A 201 7.55 -23.95 11.59
N ASP A 202 7.04 -24.26 12.77
CA ASP A 202 5.62 -24.49 13.07
C ASP A 202 4.76 -23.21 13.08
N VAL A 203 5.41 -22.05 13.19
CA VAL A 203 4.75 -20.74 13.28
C VAL A 203 5.10 -19.86 12.07
N GLY A 204 6.34 -19.97 11.60
CA GLY A 204 6.96 -18.99 10.72
C GLY A 204 6.24 -18.80 9.40
N HIS A 205 5.64 -19.84 8.84
CA HIS A 205 4.91 -19.76 7.55
C HIS A 205 3.44 -20.13 7.69
N ASN A 206 2.95 -20.30 8.93
CA ASN A 206 1.59 -20.70 9.20
C ASN A 206 0.72 -19.44 9.43
N HIS A 207 0.04 -19.00 8.37
CA HIS A 207 -0.79 -17.79 8.42
C HIS A 207 -1.92 -17.88 9.46
N GLU A 208 -2.56 -19.03 9.60
CA GLU A 208 -3.63 -19.24 10.60
C GLU A 208 -3.08 -19.08 12.03
N GLU A 209 -1.92 -19.66 12.33
CA GLU A 209 -1.30 -19.54 13.65
C GLU A 209 -0.82 -18.11 13.94
N LEU A 210 -0.30 -17.40 12.94
CA LEU A 210 0.06 -15.98 13.07
C LEU A 210 -1.18 -15.11 13.35
N ALA A 211 -2.27 -15.32 12.59
CA ALA A 211 -3.54 -14.64 12.80
C ALA A 211 -4.10 -14.89 14.20
N ARG A 212 -4.10 -16.15 14.65
CA ARG A 212 -4.56 -16.53 16.00
C ARG A 212 -3.73 -15.86 17.09
N ARG A 213 -2.40 -15.80 16.95
CA ARG A 213 -1.51 -15.12 17.90
C ARG A 213 -1.78 -13.62 17.94
N LEU A 214 -1.99 -13.00 16.78
CA LEU A 214 -2.28 -11.57 16.70
C LEU A 214 -3.60 -11.25 17.42
N ALA A 215 -4.67 -12.01 17.13
CA ALA A 215 -5.96 -11.88 17.81
C ALA A 215 -5.87 -12.13 19.33
N THR A 216 -5.02 -13.06 19.77
CA THR A 216 -4.80 -13.31 21.21
C THR A 216 -4.07 -12.15 21.89
N LEU A 217 -3.05 -11.59 21.23
CA LEU A 217 -2.20 -10.54 21.81
C LEU A 217 -2.87 -9.17 21.77
N SER A 218 -3.59 -8.88 20.70
CA SER A 218 -4.32 -7.62 20.48
C SER A 218 -5.63 -7.92 19.72
N PRO A 219 -6.72 -8.25 20.45
CA PRO A 219 -8.02 -8.51 19.87
C PRO A 219 -8.55 -7.30 19.08
N HIS A 220 -9.20 -7.55 17.96
CA HIS A 220 -9.71 -6.48 17.08
C HIS A 220 -10.98 -6.91 16.34
N ARG A 221 -11.79 -5.93 15.89
CA ARG A 221 -13.05 -6.18 15.15
C ARG A 221 -12.84 -6.98 13.85
N ASP A 222 -11.64 -6.89 13.29
CA ASP A 222 -11.25 -7.51 12.04
C ASP A 222 -10.87 -9.00 12.18
N ASP A 223 -10.71 -9.52 13.40
CA ASP A 223 -10.24 -10.89 13.65
C ASP A 223 -10.99 -11.97 12.85
N PRO A 224 -12.34 -11.93 12.71
CA PRO A 224 -13.07 -12.93 11.91
C PRO A 224 -12.66 -12.93 10.43
N ILE A 225 -12.47 -11.74 9.83
CA ILE A 225 -12.09 -11.63 8.41
C ILE A 225 -10.62 -12.02 8.25
N VAL A 226 -9.75 -11.59 9.16
CA VAL A 226 -8.33 -11.99 9.17
C VAL A 226 -8.19 -13.51 9.24
N ALA A 227 -8.95 -14.18 10.10
CA ALA A 227 -8.95 -15.64 10.19
C ALA A 227 -9.43 -16.31 8.89
N ALA A 228 -10.50 -15.80 8.28
CA ALA A 228 -11.02 -16.32 7.02
C ALA A 228 -10.02 -16.19 5.86
N VAL A 229 -9.36 -15.03 5.74
CA VAL A 229 -8.32 -14.81 4.73
C VAL A 229 -7.10 -15.70 5.00
N ALA A 230 -6.66 -15.81 6.25
CA ALA A 230 -5.51 -16.65 6.61
C ALA A 230 -5.73 -18.13 6.25
N ALA A 231 -6.94 -18.65 6.46
CA ALA A 231 -7.30 -20.01 6.09
C ALA A 231 -7.44 -20.23 4.57
N ALA A 232 -7.69 -19.17 3.80
CA ALA A 232 -7.80 -19.24 2.34
C ALA A 232 -6.42 -19.18 1.63
N LEU A 233 -5.36 -18.78 2.32
CA LEU A 233 -4.02 -18.67 1.74
C LEU A 233 -3.45 -20.06 1.43
N PRO A 234 -2.92 -20.28 0.21
CA PRO A 234 -2.31 -21.54 -0.15
C PRO A 234 -0.94 -21.74 0.54
N ASP A 235 -0.53 -23.00 0.68
CA ASP A 235 0.85 -23.35 1.02
C ASP A 235 1.78 -22.94 -0.13
N TYR A 236 2.33 -21.73 -0.02
CA TYR A 236 3.16 -21.13 -1.07
C TYR A 236 4.53 -21.78 -1.21
N VAL A 237 4.96 -22.61 -0.25
CA VAL A 237 6.20 -23.39 -0.37
C VAL A 237 6.07 -24.40 -1.50
N GLN A 238 4.88 -24.99 -1.66
CA GLN A 238 4.54 -25.96 -2.71
C GLN A 238 4.15 -25.30 -4.04
N SER A 239 3.48 -24.13 -3.99
CA SER A 239 3.04 -23.42 -5.19
C SER A 239 4.19 -22.89 -6.08
N ARG A 240 5.44 -22.94 -5.61
CA ARG A 240 6.63 -22.57 -6.39
C ARG A 240 6.95 -23.54 -7.53
N TYR A 241 6.47 -24.77 -7.44
CA TYR A 241 6.81 -25.83 -8.39
C TYR A 241 5.60 -26.33 -9.19
N ALA A 242 4.40 -25.84 -8.90
CA ALA A 242 3.18 -26.16 -9.63
C ALA A 242 2.18 -25.00 -9.53
N ALA A 243 1.46 -24.74 -10.62
CA ALA A 243 0.36 -23.78 -10.62
C ALA A 243 -0.65 -24.15 -9.53
N ALA A 244 -1.10 -23.17 -8.75
CA ALA A 244 -2.04 -23.39 -7.65
C ALA A 244 -3.46 -23.75 -8.13
N GLY A 245 -3.71 -23.69 -9.44
CA GLY A 245 -5.03 -23.93 -10.04
C GLY A 245 -6.05 -22.83 -9.71
N LEU A 246 -5.59 -21.69 -9.18
CA LEU A 246 -6.44 -20.58 -8.80
C LEU A 246 -6.86 -19.79 -10.03
N THR A 247 -8.13 -19.39 -10.06
CA THR A 247 -8.60 -18.43 -11.06
C THR A 247 -8.02 -17.05 -10.78
N ARG A 248 -7.94 -16.20 -11.80
CA ARG A 248 -7.55 -14.79 -11.63
C ARG A 248 -8.40 -14.09 -10.55
N LEU A 249 -9.72 -14.29 -10.57
CA LEU A 249 -10.62 -13.73 -9.58
C LEU A 249 -10.26 -14.17 -8.16
N SER A 250 -9.98 -15.46 -7.96
CA SER A 250 -9.55 -15.99 -6.65
C SER A 250 -8.25 -15.33 -6.18
N VAL A 251 -7.28 -15.15 -7.08
CA VAL A 251 -6.01 -14.48 -6.74
C VAL A 251 -6.22 -13.01 -6.41
N VAL A 252 -7.09 -12.30 -7.13
CA VAL A 252 -7.44 -10.90 -6.83
C VAL A 252 -8.10 -10.77 -5.46
N ARG A 253 -9.01 -11.69 -5.11
CA ARG A 253 -9.62 -11.73 -3.77
C ARG A 253 -8.60 -11.97 -2.67
N LEU A 254 -7.66 -12.92 -2.87
CA LEU A 254 -6.57 -13.14 -1.93
C LEU A 254 -5.69 -11.89 -1.79
N ALA A 255 -5.37 -11.20 -2.88
CA ALA A 255 -4.59 -9.97 -2.86
C ALA A 255 -5.28 -8.85 -2.06
N LEU A 256 -6.60 -8.64 -2.26
CA LEU A 256 -7.38 -7.71 -1.45
C LEU A 256 -7.44 -8.16 0.02
N GLY A 257 -7.57 -9.46 0.27
CA GLY A 257 -7.59 -10.04 1.61
C GLY A 257 -6.29 -9.81 2.38
N VAL A 258 -5.13 -10.00 1.75
CA VAL A 258 -3.84 -9.77 2.42
C VAL A 258 -3.53 -8.29 2.58
N GLN A 259 -4.00 -7.42 1.68
CA GLN A 259 -3.95 -5.96 1.89
C GLN A 259 -4.77 -5.57 3.12
N PHE A 260 -6.00 -6.06 3.23
CA PHE A 260 -6.83 -5.88 4.43
C PHE A 260 -6.14 -6.43 5.69
N MET A 261 -5.59 -7.64 5.63
CA MET A 261 -4.90 -8.26 6.76
C MET A 261 -3.70 -7.43 7.22
N ALA A 262 -2.89 -6.92 6.28
CA ALA A 262 -1.77 -6.05 6.59
C ALA A 262 -2.23 -4.74 7.23
N ALA A 263 -3.27 -4.11 6.67
CA ALA A 263 -3.86 -2.89 7.22
C ALA A 263 -4.41 -3.12 8.63
N SER A 264 -5.13 -4.23 8.83
CA SER A 264 -5.65 -4.64 10.13
C SER A 264 -4.54 -4.84 11.16
N ALA A 265 -3.46 -5.53 10.78
CA ALA A 265 -2.30 -5.70 11.63
C ALA A 265 -1.67 -4.35 12.01
N CYS A 266 -1.67 -3.39 11.08
CA CYS A 266 -1.20 -2.03 11.32
C CYS A 266 -2.11 -1.23 12.28
N ARG A 267 -3.44 -1.33 12.15
CA ARG A 267 -4.41 -0.67 13.06
C ARG A 267 -4.24 -1.04 14.53
N ARG A 268 -3.65 -2.21 14.83
CA ARG A 268 -3.39 -2.64 16.22
C ARG A 268 -2.17 -1.96 16.85
N ILE A 269 -1.33 -1.30 16.06
CA ILE A 269 -0.05 -0.71 16.52
C ILE A 269 0.03 0.81 16.32
N GLY A 270 -1.07 1.45 15.90
CA GLY A 270 -1.17 2.89 15.68
C GLY A 270 -2.62 3.37 15.72
N ASP A 271 -2.83 4.68 15.60
CA ASP A 271 -4.16 5.31 15.76
C ASP A 271 -4.90 5.50 14.42
N GLN A 272 -4.29 5.09 13.31
CA GLN A 272 -4.82 5.31 11.96
C GLN A 272 -5.89 4.25 11.63
N ASP A 273 -7.13 4.68 11.40
CA ASP A 273 -8.26 3.79 11.08
C ASP A 273 -9.36 4.49 10.26
N PHE A 274 -9.01 4.90 9.04
CA PHE A 274 -9.95 5.47 8.07
C PHE A 274 -11.04 4.48 7.66
N ALA A 275 -10.73 3.18 7.70
CA ALA A 275 -11.74 2.14 7.51
C ALA A 275 -12.90 2.22 8.50
N ALA A 276 -12.63 2.49 9.79
CA ALA A 276 -13.68 2.66 10.80
C ALA A 276 -14.61 3.84 10.50
N GLU A 277 -14.10 4.91 9.88
CA GLU A 277 -14.92 6.06 9.46
C GLU A 277 -15.90 5.65 8.36
N LEU A 278 -15.41 4.95 7.33
CA LEU A 278 -16.26 4.46 6.23
C LEU A 278 -17.30 3.41 6.69
N GLU A 279 -16.98 2.61 7.71
CA GLU A 279 -17.90 1.64 8.32
C GLU A 279 -19.06 2.30 9.07
N GLN A 280 -18.86 3.53 9.57
CA GLN A 280 -19.86 4.31 10.30
C GLN A 280 -20.75 5.17 9.39
N ASP A 281 -20.28 5.45 8.17
CA ASP A 281 -21.04 6.20 7.18
C ASP A 281 -22.28 5.44 6.69
N GLN A 282 -23.27 6.20 6.19
CA GLN A 282 -24.48 5.62 5.59
C GLN A 282 -24.15 4.79 4.33
N TRP A 283 -23.04 5.12 3.68
CA TRP A 283 -22.43 4.38 2.58
C TRP A 283 -20.90 4.63 2.62
N PRO A 284 -20.03 3.63 2.48
CA PRO A 284 -20.31 2.24 2.09
C PRO A 284 -20.96 1.39 3.19
N GLY A 285 -20.98 1.85 4.43
CA GLY A 285 -21.58 1.14 5.56
C GLY A 285 -20.74 -0.07 5.99
N PRO A 286 -21.31 -1.01 6.76
CA PRO A 286 -20.55 -2.13 7.31
C PRO A 286 -19.84 -2.96 6.24
N ARG A 287 -18.57 -3.28 6.50
CA ARG A 287 -17.73 -4.08 5.63
C ARG A 287 -18.30 -5.50 5.45
N SER A 288 -18.37 -5.98 4.21
CA SER A 288 -18.74 -7.36 3.90
C SER A 288 -17.52 -8.28 3.86
N PRO A 289 -17.50 -9.40 4.61
CA PRO A 289 -16.45 -10.41 4.49
C PRO A 289 -16.32 -11.02 3.08
N ASP A 290 -17.41 -11.05 2.31
CA ASP A 290 -17.48 -11.63 0.95
C ASP A 290 -16.56 -10.92 -0.06
N PHE A 291 -16.03 -9.74 0.31
CA PHE A 291 -15.03 -9.04 -0.50
C PHE A 291 -13.69 -9.78 -0.58
N TYR A 292 -13.38 -10.61 0.42
CA TYR A 292 -12.06 -11.20 0.61
C TYR A 292 -12.03 -12.72 0.44
N THR A 293 -13.20 -13.36 0.33
CA THR A 293 -13.37 -14.82 0.22
C THR A 293 -14.17 -15.20 -1.03
#